data_AF-A0A6A6APY8-F1
#
_entry.id   AF-A0A6A6APY8-F1
#
_cell.length_a   1.000
_cell.length_b   1.000
_cell.length_c   1.000
_cell.angle_alpha   90.00
_cell.angle_beta   90.00
_cell.angle_gamma   90.00
#
_symmetry.space_group_name_H-M   'P 1'
#
loop_
_entity.id
_entity.type
_entity.pdbx_description
1 polymer ?
#
loop_
_entity_poly.entity_id
_entity_poly.type
_entity_poly.pdbx_seq_one_letter_code
_entity_poly.pdbx_strand_id
1 'polypeptide(L)'
;SIGTNRPINEAYKRRLCQIFKELGVLRRDVSHRLQVACTKAQVQKIENACDADVELLSFEDWSSVVGEKAELMAGNHRVEAFKEYLQCLKLSQSERWWACDVYDKDALPAHLHIKLRANREDTILPDNHGQIWTELATLSSKDPRLFQDSNTVVEKQMLQHLGLSGRVKFPVRRLATLWKNTNWNPRITRWCQFPIGQATFTISTFEWMASCRIDDFWFSAFDQVIEVISQIRSQFSFDVQLSNWNKLAGLPQTRSREDVQGLFFPSLESDTDPGPSSTRPRDFLSAISDDAYHSFYNFVLLAPTRRFVDIQALLRTTKQEGKLMSIVIAHVGQWMS
;
A
#
# COMPACT_ATOMS: atom_id res chain seq x y z
N SER A 1 -2.91 -14.46 7.08
CA SER A 1 -2.31 -14.27 5.75
C SER A 1 -0.91 -13.68 5.91
N ILE A 2 0.08 -14.20 5.16
CA ILE A 2 1.47 -13.70 5.15
C ILE A 2 1.58 -12.66 4.03
N GLY A 3 1.66 -11.37 4.41
CA GLY A 3 1.68 -10.24 3.49
C GLY A 3 0.31 -9.91 2.90
N THR A 4 0.18 -8.71 2.32
CA THR A 4 -1.03 -8.24 1.65
C THR A 4 -0.70 -7.88 0.21
N ASN A 5 -1.61 -8.18 -0.72
CA ASN A 5 -1.46 -7.71 -2.10
C ASN A 5 -1.41 -6.19 -2.14
N ARG A 6 -0.68 -5.67 -3.12
CA ARG A 6 -0.57 -4.22 -3.34
C ARG A 6 -1.98 -3.60 -3.48
N PRO A 7 -2.22 -2.41 -2.91
CA PRO A 7 -3.42 -1.65 -3.24
C PRO A 7 -3.56 -1.47 -4.75
N ILE A 8 -4.81 -1.46 -5.23
CA ILE A 8 -5.07 -1.28 -6.65
C ILE A 8 -4.63 0.13 -7.06
N ASN A 9 -3.72 0.18 -8.04
CA ASN A 9 -3.30 1.43 -8.66
C ASN A 9 -4.21 1.65 -9.86
N GLU A 10 -5.12 2.62 -9.75
CA GLU A 10 -6.13 2.91 -10.77
C GLU A 10 -5.52 3.27 -12.13
N ALA A 11 -4.42 4.02 -12.17
CA ALA A 11 -3.76 4.38 -13.43
C ALA A 11 -3.16 3.15 -14.11
N TYR A 12 -2.52 2.27 -13.34
CA TYR A 12 -1.96 1.02 -13.85
C TYR A 12 -3.07 0.05 -14.29
N LYS A 13 -4.15 -0.06 -13.50
CA LYS A 13 -5.34 -0.86 -13.86
C LYS A 13 -5.93 -0.42 -15.19
N ARG A 14 -6.14 0.89 -15.41
CA ARG A 14 -6.64 1.44 -16.68
C ARG A 14 -5.69 1.13 -17.84
N ARG A 15 -4.38 1.25 -17.62
CA ARG A 15 -3.37 0.89 -18.63
C ARG A 15 -3.43 -0.60 -18.98
N LEU A 16 -3.56 -1.49 -18.00
CA LEU A 16 -3.76 -2.92 -18.24
C LEU A 16 -5.05 -3.22 -19.00
N CYS A 17 -6.15 -2.56 -18.64
CA CYS A 17 -7.43 -2.69 -19.36
C CYS A 17 -7.28 -2.25 -20.83
N GLN A 18 -6.51 -1.20 -21.11
CA GLN A 18 -6.21 -0.77 -22.47
C GLN A 18 -5.35 -1.81 -23.22
N ILE A 19 -4.31 -2.35 -22.56
CA ILE A 19 -3.49 -3.43 -23.14
C ILE A 19 -4.35 -4.65 -23.50
N PHE A 20 -5.32 -5.02 -22.65
CA PHE A 20 -6.24 -6.12 -22.95
C PHE A 20 -7.12 -5.85 -24.18
N LYS A 21 -7.47 -4.60 -24.46
CA LYS A 21 -8.21 -4.21 -25.67
C LYS A 21 -7.35 -4.26 -26.92
N GLU A 22 -6.08 -3.90 -26.82
CA GLU A 22 -5.15 -3.80 -27.96
C GLU A 22 -4.52 -5.14 -28.33
N LEU A 23 -4.05 -5.90 -27.34
CA LEU A 23 -3.23 -7.11 -27.51
C LEU A 23 -3.93 -8.40 -27.09
N GLY A 24 -5.11 -8.29 -26.46
CA GLY A 24 -5.79 -9.41 -25.82
C GLY A 24 -5.29 -9.72 -24.40
N VAL A 25 -5.91 -10.71 -23.76
CA VAL A 25 -5.76 -10.96 -22.31
C VAL A 25 -4.65 -11.98 -21.99
N LEU A 26 -4.14 -12.72 -22.99
CA LEU A 26 -3.03 -13.68 -22.87
C LEU A 26 -3.15 -14.65 -21.68
N ARG A 27 -4.38 -15.09 -21.36
CA ARG A 27 -4.75 -15.83 -20.12
C ARG A 27 -4.02 -17.15 -19.88
N ARG A 28 -3.43 -17.75 -20.93
CA ARG A 28 -2.71 -19.04 -20.87
C ARG A 28 -1.19 -18.90 -20.88
N ASP A 29 -0.69 -17.70 -21.19
CA ASP A 29 0.74 -17.44 -21.22
C ASP A 29 1.33 -17.63 -19.81
N VAL A 30 2.41 -18.40 -19.71
CA VAL A 30 3.08 -18.71 -18.45
C VAL A 30 3.51 -17.43 -17.72
N SER A 31 3.95 -16.41 -18.47
CA SER A 31 4.35 -15.11 -17.91
C SER A 31 3.18 -14.29 -17.33
N HIS A 32 1.94 -14.65 -17.65
CA HIS A 32 0.74 -13.94 -17.24
C HIS A 32 -0.14 -14.72 -16.26
N ARG A 33 0.25 -15.93 -15.86
CA ARG A 33 -0.50 -16.73 -14.88
C ARG A 33 -0.68 -15.96 -13.56
N LEU A 34 -1.81 -16.22 -12.90
CA LEU A 34 -2.03 -15.73 -11.54
C LEU A 34 -1.35 -16.66 -10.56
N GLN A 35 -0.82 -16.13 -9.46
CA GLN A 35 -0.27 -16.97 -8.41
C GLN A 35 -1.30 -17.06 -7.29
N VAL A 36 -1.65 -18.29 -6.92
CA VAL A 36 -2.74 -18.58 -5.98
C VAL A 36 -2.22 -19.51 -4.89
N ALA A 37 -2.63 -19.28 -3.65
CA ALA A 37 -2.33 -20.14 -2.52
C ALA A 37 -3.60 -20.81 -1.98
N CYS A 38 -3.52 -22.12 -1.76
CA CYS A 38 -4.55 -22.92 -1.10
C CYS A 38 -3.89 -24.11 -0.38
N THR A 39 -4.65 -24.88 0.41
CA THR A 39 -4.09 -26.10 1.01
C THR A 39 -4.01 -27.22 -0.03
N LYS A 40 -3.05 -28.13 0.15
CA LYS A 40 -3.00 -29.39 -0.62
C LYS A 40 -4.33 -30.17 -0.55
N ALA A 41 -4.97 -30.22 0.62
CA ALA A 41 -6.25 -30.91 0.80
C ALA A 41 -7.38 -30.31 -0.06
N GLN A 42 -7.37 -29.00 -0.30
CA GLN A 42 -8.36 -28.35 -1.17
C GLN A 42 -8.15 -28.70 -2.64
N VAL A 43 -6.90 -28.80 -3.10
CA VAL A 43 -6.59 -29.24 -4.47
C VAL A 43 -7.00 -30.70 -4.68
N GLN A 44 -6.70 -31.58 -3.74
CA GLN A 44 -7.06 -32.99 -3.81
C GLN A 44 -8.56 -33.23 -3.91
N LYS A 45 -9.39 -32.39 -3.26
CA LYS A 45 -10.85 -32.46 -3.41
C LYS A 45 -11.31 -32.21 -4.86
N ILE A 46 -10.64 -31.31 -5.58
CA ILE A 46 -10.93 -31.02 -6.98
C ILE A 46 -10.39 -32.14 -7.88
N GLU A 47 -9.16 -32.59 -7.65
CA GLU A 47 -8.56 -33.71 -8.39
C GLU A 47 -9.43 -34.96 -8.33
N ASN A 48 -10.02 -35.26 -7.17
CA ASN A 48 -10.94 -36.39 -7.01
C ASN A 48 -12.33 -36.15 -7.66
N ALA A 49 -12.70 -34.90 -7.94
CA ALA A 49 -13.96 -34.53 -8.55
C ALA A 49 -13.84 -34.36 -10.09
N CYS A 50 -12.63 -34.23 -10.62
CA CYS A 50 -12.34 -34.10 -12.05
C CYS A 50 -11.80 -35.40 -12.65
N ASP A 51 -12.11 -35.68 -13.91
CA ASP A 51 -11.48 -36.80 -14.63
C ASP A 51 -9.99 -36.54 -14.86
N ALA A 52 -9.16 -37.54 -14.56
CA ALA A 52 -7.71 -37.44 -14.33
C ALA A 52 -6.83 -37.14 -15.58
N ASP A 53 -7.41 -36.78 -16.73
CA ASP A 53 -6.72 -36.81 -18.03
C ASP A 53 -6.64 -35.43 -18.74
N VAL A 54 -6.68 -34.34 -17.97
CA VAL A 54 -6.60 -32.97 -18.52
C VAL A 54 -5.30 -32.26 -18.11
N GLU A 55 -4.55 -31.74 -19.09
CA GLU A 55 -3.29 -31.00 -18.93
C GLU A 55 -3.44 -29.70 -18.10
N LEU A 56 -4.68 -29.23 -17.91
CA LEU A 56 -5.06 -28.15 -17.00
C LEU A 56 -6.36 -28.53 -16.27
N LEU A 57 -6.28 -28.74 -14.96
CA LEU A 57 -7.46 -28.98 -14.13
C LEU A 57 -8.39 -27.75 -14.19
N SER A 58 -9.67 -27.99 -14.46
CA SER A 58 -10.69 -26.94 -14.33
C SER A 58 -11.03 -26.75 -12.85
N PHE A 59 -11.04 -25.50 -12.41
CA PHE A 59 -11.40 -25.12 -11.05
C PHE A 59 -12.70 -24.30 -11.00
N GLU A 60 -13.54 -24.40 -12.03
CA GLU A 60 -14.83 -23.69 -12.09
C GLU A 60 -15.74 -24.08 -10.90
N ASP A 61 -15.70 -25.35 -10.50
CA ASP A 61 -16.46 -25.91 -9.37
C ASP A 61 -15.77 -25.73 -8.01
N TRP A 62 -14.72 -24.90 -7.92
CA TRP A 62 -13.99 -24.69 -6.66
C TRP A 62 -14.90 -24.29 -5.51
N SER A 63 -15.82 -23.36 -5.75
CA SER A 63 -16.71 -22.86 -4.69
C SER A 63 -17.72 -23.91 -4.23
N SER A 64 -18.19 -24.78 -5.12
CA SER A 64 -19.14 -25.85 -4.81
C SER A 64 -18.48 -27.05 -4.13
N VAL A 65 -17.24 -27.39 -4.50
CA VAL A 65 -16.49 -28.54 -3.97
C VAL A 65 -15.76 -28.21 -2.68
N VAL A 66 -15.14 -27.03 -2.58
CA VAL A 66 -14.27 -26.66 -1.48
C VAL A 66 -14.97 -25.79 -0.43
N GLY A 67 -15.90 -24.93 -0.85
CA GLY A 67 -16.65 -24.02 0.04
C GLY A 67 -15.86 -22.80 0.56
N GLU A 68 -14.55 -22.72 0.30
CA GLU A 68 -13.68 -21.60 0.66
C GLU A 68 -13.00 -21.01 -0.58
N LYS A 69 -12.71 -19.71 -0.61
CA LYS A 69 -11.97 -19.11 -1.73
C LYS A 69 -10.47 -19.34 -1.59
N ALA A 70 -9.81 -19.67 -2.70
CA ALA A 70 -8.36 -19.66 -2.77
C ALA A 70 -7.81 -18.23 -2.62
N GLU A 71 -6.61 -18.10 -2.04
CA GLU A 71 -5.98 -16.81 -1.80
C GLU A 71 -5.20 -16.36 -3.05
N LEU A 72 -5.56 -15.21 -3.64
CA LEU A 72 -4.76 -14.62 -4.71
C LEU A 72 -3.48 -14.02 -4.12
N MET A 73 -2.31 -14.53 -4.51
CA MET A 73 -1.00 -14.00 -4.11
C MET A 73 -0.47 -12.95 -5.09
N ALA A 74 -0.62 -13.16 -6.39
CA ALA A 74 -0.12 -12.21 -7.40
C ALA A 74 -1.08 -12.08 -8.59
N GLY A 75 -1.08 -10.89 -9.19
CA GLY A 75 -1.92 -10.56 -10.34
C GLY A 75 -3.25 -9.87 -9.99
N ASN A 76 -3.37 -9.29 -8.80
CA ASN A 76 -4.56 -8.54 -8.39
C ASN A 76 -4.91 -7.38 -9.34
N HIS A 77 -3.93 -6.61 -9.84
CA HIS A 77 -4.21 -5.58 -10.86
C HIS A 77 -4.71 -6.16 -12.18
N ARG A 78 -4.24 -7.36 -12.58
CA ARG A 78 -4.75 -8.06 -13.78
C ARG A 78 -6.19 -8.49 -13.57
N VAL A 79 -6.52 -9.06 -12.42
CA VAL A 79 -7.89 -9.45 -12.06
C VAL A 79 -8.84 -8.24 -12.10
N GLU A 80 -8.47 -7.12 -11.46
CA GLU A 80 -9.33 -5.93 -11.46
C GLU A 80 -9.44 -5.27 -12.85
N ALA A 81 -8.34 -5.19 -13.60
CA ALA A 81 -8.39 -4.70 -14.98
C ALA A 81 -9.23 -5.61 -15.87
N PHE A 82 -9.22 -6.93 -15.62
CA PHE A 82 -10.00 -7.89 -16.37
C PHE A 82 -11.49 -7.80 -16.06
N LYS A 83 -11.87 -7.57 -14.80
CA LYS A 83 -13.26 -7.27 -14.42
C LYS A 83 -13.79 -6.05 -15.17
N GLU A 84 -13.01 -4.97 -15.23
CA GLU A 84 -13.36 -3.75 -15.97
C GLU A 84 -13.47 -4.03 -17.47
N TYR A 85 -12.51 -4.77 -18.04
CA TYR A 85 -12.52 -5.19 -19.44
C TYR A 85 -13.78 -5.99 -19.82
N LEU A 86 -14.15 -6.99 -19.01
CA LEU A 86 -15.35 -7.80 -19.22
C LEU A 86 -16.64 -6.98 -19.14
N GLN A 87 -16.70 -6.02 -18.22
CA GLN A 87 -17.83 -5.09 -18.10
C GLN A 87 -17.95 -4.21 -19.34
N CYS A 88 -16.84 -3.66 -19.85
CA CYS A 88 -16.84 -2.84 -21.06
C CYS A 88 -17.34 -3.61 -22.29
N LEU A 89 -16.97 -4.89 -22.42
CA LEU A 89 -17.31 -5.72 -23.58
C LEU A 89 -18.59 -6.54 -23.41
N LYS A 90 -19.26 -6.45 -22.26
CA LYS A 90 -20.49 -7.22 -21.92
C LYS A 90 -20.32 -8.74 -22.15
N LEU A 91 -19.15 -9.27 -21.83
CA LEU A 91 -18.82 -10.68 -22.04
C LEU A 91 -19.50 -11.58 -20.98
N SER A 92 -19.81 -12.82 -21.37
CA SER A 92 -20.52 -13.81 -20.56
C SER A 92 -19.70 -14.29 -19.35
N GLN A 93 -20.36 -15.01 -18.43
CA GLN A 93 -19.67 -15.60 -17.28
C GLN A 93 -18.68 -16.70 -17.67
N SER A 94 -18.89 -17.39 -18.79
CA SER A 94 -17.96 -18.41 -19.32
C SER A 94 -16.59 -17.83 -19.70
N GLU A 95 -16.46 -16.52 -19.87
CA GLU A 95 -15.19 -15.84 -20.13
C GLU A 95 -14.40 -15.51 -18.85
N ARG A 96 -14.96 -15.78 -17.65
CA ARG A 96 -14.40 -15.34 -16.36
C ARG A 96 -13.37 -16.30 -15.78
N TRP A 97 -12.41 -16.74 -16.59
CA TRP A 97 -11.33 -17.63 -16.15
C TRP A 97 -9.95 -17.04 -16.41
N TRP A 98 -8.95 -17.52 -15.67
CA TRP A 98 -7.54 -17.17 -15.87
C TRP A 98 -6.66 -18.34 -15.40
N ALA A 99 -5.61 -18.69 -16.16
CA ALA A 99 -4.71 -19.77 -15.75
C ALA A 99 -3.90 -19.41 -14.49
N CYS A 100 -3.84 -20.31 -13.52
CA CYS A 100 -3.21 -20.04 -12.23
C CYS A 100 -2.11 -21.06 -11.94
N ASP A 101 -1.02 -20.61 -11.32
CA ASP A 101 -0.05 -21.46 -10.64
C ASP A 101 -0.43 -21.53 -9.16
N VAL A 102 -0.62 -22.75 -8.67
CA VAL A 102 -1.15 -23.04 -7.33
C VAL A 102 -0.03 -23.48 -6.41
N TYR A 103 0.03 -22.86 -5.22
CA TYR A 103 1.04 -23.13 -4.20
C TYR A 103 0.37 -23.59 -2.90
N ASP A 104 0.97 -24.60 -2.25
CA ASP A 104 0.50 -25.08 -0.95
C ASP A 104 0.83 -24.06 0.14
N LYS A 105 -0.20 -23.40 0.68
CA LYS A 105 -0.06 -22.34 1.68
C LYS A 105 0.53 -22.83 3.00
N ASP A 106 0.39 -24.12 3.31
CA ASP A 106 0.86 -24.68 4.59
C ASP A 106 2.34 -25.08 4.52
N ALA A 107 2.85 -25.36 3.32
CA ALA A 107 4.23 -25.74 3.07
C ALA A 107 5.12 -24.59 2.57
N LEU A 108 4.53 -23.48 2.12
CA LEU A 108 5.27 -22.37 1.50
C LEU A 108 5.99 -21.49 2.54
N PRO A 109 7.33 -21.39 2.51
CA PRO A 109 8.08 -20.53 3.43
C PRO A 109 7.72 -19.04 3.27
N ALA A 110 7.76 -18.29 4.38
CA ALA A 110 7.37 -16.87 4.41
C ALA A 110 8.12 -15.98 3.39
N HIS A 111 9.41 -16.24 3.15
CA HIS A 111 10.19 -15.50 2.17
C HIS A 111 9.79 -15.78 0.71
N LEU A 112 9.34 -17.00 0.41
CA LEU A 112 8.78 -17.32 -0.90
C LEU A 112 7.38 -16.72 -1.07
N HIS A 113 6.56 -16.70 -0.03
CA HIS A 113 5.28 -15.97 -0.03
C HIS A 113 5.45 -14.50 -0.45
N ILE A 114 6.40 -13.81 0.17
CA ILE A 114 6.66 -12.40 -0.13
C ILE A 114 7.21 -12.22 -1.55
N LYS A 115 8.17 -13.06 -1.96
CA LYS A 115 8.75 -13.01 -3.30
C LYS A 115 7.71 -13.23 -4.40
N LEU A 116 6.82 -14.20 -4.22
CA LEU A 116 5.71 -14.50 -5.13
C LEU A 116 4.75 -13.30 -5.24
N ARG A 117 4.30 -12.76 -4.10
CA ARG A 117 3.41 -11.57 -4.08
C ARG A 117 4.03 -10.33 -4.72
N ALA A 118 5.31 -10.10 -4.50
CA ALA A 118 6.01 -8.94 -5.03
C ALA A 118 6.10 -8.98 -6.57
N ASN A 119 6.16 -10.18 -7.16
CA ASN A 119 6.14 -10.41 -8.61
C ASN A 119 7.11 -9.47 -9.38
N ARG A 120 8.35 -9.36 -8.88
CA ARG A 120 9.40 -8.43 -9.33
C ARG A 120 10.12 -8.89 -10.61
N GLU A 121 9.37 -9.38 -11.60
CA GLU A 121 9.93 -9.51 -12.95
C GLU A 121 10.06 -8.11 -13.57
N ASP A 122 11.18 -7.86 -14.27
CA ASP A 122 11.72 -6.54 -14.70
C ASP A 122 10.75 -5.62 -15.51
N THR A 123 9.49 -6.03 -15.72
CA THR A 123 8.45 -5.34 -16.51
C THR A 123 7.19 -4.98 -15.73
N ILE A 124 7.08 -5.36 -14.45
CA ILE A 124 5.89 -5.16 -13.62
C ILE A 124 6.18 -4.07 -12.60
N LEU A 125 5.34 -3.02 -12.58
CA LEU A 125 5.38 -1.83 -11.71
C LEU A 125 6.33 -2.00 -10.50
N PRO A 126 7.51 -1.34 -10.47
CA PRO A 126 8.49 -1.59 -9.42
C PRO A 126 7.90 -1.24 -8.05
N ASP A 127 8.18 -2.08 -7.05
CA ASP A 127 7.80 -1.74 -5.68
C ASP A 127 8.41 -0.40 -5.26
N ASN A 128 7.62 0.42 -4.59
CA ASN A 128 8.16 1.59 -3.94
C ASN A 128 8.93 1.18 -2.67
N HIS A 129 9.77 2.09 -2.16
CA HIS A 129 10.58 1.82 -0.98
C HIS A 129 9.75 1.45 0.26
N GLY A 130 8.53 1.99 0.41
CA GLY A 130 7.67 1.71 1.56
C GLY A 130 7.07 0.31 1.55
N GLN A 131 6.77 -0.22 0.37
CA GLN A 131 6.36 -1.61 0.17
C GLN A 131 7.52 -2.55 0.51
N ILE A 132 8.72 -2.26 0.00
CA ILE A 132 9.93 -3.03 0.31
C ILE A 132 10.20 -3.03 1.82
N TRP A 133 10.02 -1.89 2.50
CA TRP A 133 10.14 -1.82 3.96
C TRP A 133 9.10 -2.67 4.68
N THR A 134 7.85 -2.65 4.22
CA THR A 134 6.75 -3.44 4.83
C THR A 134 7.02 -4.94 4.70
N GLU A 135 7.52 -5.38 3.55
CA GLU A 135 7.93 -6.76 3.34
C GLU A 135 9.10 -7.16 4.25
N LEU A 136 10.11 -6.30 4.36
CA LEU A 136 11.25 -6.49 5.24
C LEU A 136 10.80 -6.63 6.70
N ALA A 137 9.90 -5.76 7.16
CA ALA A 137 9.31 -5.84 8.50
C ALA A 137 8.48 -7.11 8.70
N THR A 138 7.75 -7.53 7.68
CA THR A 138 6.99 -8.80 7.72
C THR A 138 7.93 -9.99 7.89
N LEU A 139 9.03 -10.05 7.13
CA LEU A 139 10.05 -11.11 7.25
C LEU A 139 10.66 -11.15 8.66
N SER A 140 11.11 -10.01 9.16
CA SER A 140 11.72 -9.90 10.49
C SER A 140 10.76 -10.31 11.60
N SER A 141 9.48 -9.94 11.50
CA SER A 141 8.47 -10.34 12.50
C SER A 141 8.22 -11.86 12.54
N LYS A 142 8.50 -12.56 11.44
CA LYS A 142 8.32 -14.02 11.32
C LYS A 142 9.57 -14.79 11.73
N ASP A 143 10.75 -14.28 11.41
CA ASP A 143 12.02 -14.82 11.90
C ASP A 143 12.87 -13.68 12.48
N PRO A 144 12.81 -13.45 13.81
CA PRO A 144 13.53 -12.36 14.47
C PRO A 144 15.05 -12.42 14.34
N ARG A 145 15.60 -13.57 13.90
CA ARG A 145 17.04 -13.74 13.66
C ARG A 145 17.48 -13.09 12.35
N LEU A 146 16.55 -12.82 11.44
CA LEU A 146 16.87 -12.15 10.18
C LEU A 146 17.29 -10.69 10.42
N PHE A 147 18.24 -10.23 9.62
CA PHE A 147 18.68 -8.84 9.57
C PHE A 147 19.32 -8.26 10.84
N GLN A 148 19.83 -9.12 11.74
CA GLN A 148 20.48 -8.71 12.99
C GLN A 148 22.01 -8.63 12.90
N ASP A 149 22.61 -9.24 11.87
CA ASP A 149 24.06 -9.42 11.73
C ASP A 149 24.83 -8.14 11.32
N SER A 150 26.08 -8.32 10.91
CA SER A 150 26.89 -7.27 10.29
C SER A 150 26.22 -6.71 9.03
N ASN A 151 26.50 -5.45 8.69
CA ASN A 151 25.82 -4.76 7.58
C ASN A 151 25.94 -5.52 6.25
N THR A 152 27.10 -6.12 5.98
CA THR A 152 27.33 -6.89 4.74
C THR A 152 26.45 -8.14 4.67
N VAL A 153 26.25 -8.83 5.80
CA VAL A 153 25.36 -10.00 5.89
C VAL A 153 23.91 -9.58 5.74
N VAL A 154 23.50 -8.51 6.43
CA VAL A 154 22.15 -7.95 6.35
C VAL A 154 21.83 -7.52 4.92
N GLU A 155 22.73 -6.81 4.24
CA GLU A 155 22.56 -6.40 2.84
C GLU A 155 22.34 -7.61 1.92
N LYS A 156 23.14 -8.67 2.08
CA LYS A 156 22.99 -9.90 1.30
C LYS A 156 21.65 -10.60 1.58
N GLN A 157 21.25 -10.70 2.84
CA GLN A 157 19.96 -11.26 3.23
C GLN A 157 18.80 -10.46 2.63
N MET A 158 18.84 -9.12 2.70
CA MET A 158 17.83 -8.25 2.11
C MET A 158 17.72 -8.45 0.60
N LEU A 159 18.85 -8.45 -0.13
CA LEU A 159 18.87 -8.69 -1.57
C LEU A 159 18.25 -10.05 -1.94
N GLN A 160 18.61 -11.10 -1.21
CA GLN A 160 18.15 -12.47 -1.47
C GLN A 160 16.67 -12.66 -1.14
N HIS A 161 16.24 -12.32 0.09
CA HIS A 161 14.88 -12.59 0.55
C HIS A 161 13.83 -11.67 -0.08
N LEU A 162 14.21 -10.43 -0.43
CA LEU A 162 13.34 -9.50 -1.13
C LEU A 162 13.54 -9.58 -2.65
N GLY A 163 14.45 -10.40 -3.18
CA GLY A 163 14.65 -10.49 -4.64
C GLY A 163 15.00 -9.14 -5.29
N LEU A 164 15.82 -8.33 -4.62
CA LEU A 164 16.21 -6.98 -5.07
C LEU A 164 17.47 -6.99 -5.96
N SER A 165 17.98 -8.17 -6.30
CA SER A 165 19.23 -8.37 -7.07
C SER A 165 19.09 -8.13 -8.59
N GLY A 166 18.02 -7.48 -9.05
CA GLY A 166 17.75 -7.22 -10.48
C GLY A 166 18.68 -6.19 -11.14
N ARG A 167 18.43 -5.85 -12.42
CA ARG A 167 19.31 -4.97 -13.23
C ARG A 167 19.40 -3.53 -12.72
N VAL A 168 18.43 -3.06 -11.93
CA VAL A 168 18.39 -1.70 -11.37
C VAL A 168 19.13 -1.68 -10.03
N LYS A 169 20.12 -0.79 -9.88
CA LYS A 169 20.86 -0.62 -8.63
C LYS A 169 19.94 -0.13 -7.50
N PHE A 170 19.51 -1.04 -6.64
CA PHE A 170 18.76 -0.72 -5.44
C PHE A 170 19.68 -0.27 -4.28
N PRO A 171 19.33 0.79 -3.50
CA PRO A 171 20.19 1.32 -2.44
C PRO A 171 20.16 0.48 -1.15
N VAL A 172 20.47 -0.83 -1.24
CA VAL A 172 20.36 -1.78 -0.11
C VAL A 172 21.20 -1.38 1.10
N ARG A 173 22.38 -0.79 0.89
CA ARG A 173 23.24 -0.31 1.98
C ARG A 173 22.55 0.75 2.83
N ARG A 174 21.83 1.70 2.21
CA ARG A 174 21.07 2.73 2.94
C ARG A 174 19.84 2.13 3.63
N LEU A 175 19.20 1.15 3.00
CA LEU A 175 18.10 0.40 3.62
C LEU A 175 18.59 -0.30 4.89
N ALA A 176 19.72 -1.01 4.84
CA ALA A 176 20.33 -1.67 5.99
C ALA A 176 20.71 -0.68 7.10
N THR A 177 21.25 0.50 6.75
CA THR A 177 21.53 1.56 7.73
C THR A 177 20.27 2.01 8.47
N LEU A 178 19.17 2.30 7.75
CA LEU A 178 17.90 2.68 8.36
C LEU A 178 17.31 1.54 9.20
N TRP A 179 17.39 0.31 8.69
CA TRP A 179 16.89 -0.88 9.38
C TRP A 179 17.58 -1.11 10.72
N LYS A 180 18.90 -0.89 10.80
CA LYS A 180 19.66 -1.06 12.05
C LYS A 180 19.60 0.16 12.98
N ASN A 181 19.06 1.28 12.53
CA ASN A 181 18.89 2.45 13.37
C ASN A 181 17.73 2.22 14.36
N THR A 182 18.05 2.12 15.65
CA THR A 182 17.10 1.77 16.73
C THR A 182 15.98 2.79 16.93
N ASN A 183 16.22 4.06 16.57
CA ASN A 183 15.21 5.11 16.67
C ASN A 183 14.31 5.12 15.43
N TRP A 184 14.93 5.02 14.25
CA TRP A 184 14.22 5.17 12.98
C TRP A 184 13.49 3.92 12.53
N ASN A 185 14.01 2.71 12.80
CA ASN A 185 13.35 1.48 12.35
C ASN A 185 11.90 1.37 12.89
N PRO A 186 11.64 1.48 14.21
CA PRO A 186 10.27 1.36 14.71
C PRO A 186 9.34 2.43 14.13
N ARG A 187 9.86 3.65 13.92
CA ARG A 187 9.11 4.78 13.38
C ARG A 187 8.74 4.57 11.91
N ILE A 188 9.70 4.18 11.08
CA ILE A 188 9.44 3.86 9.66
C ILE A 188 8.50 2.66 9.55
N THR A 189 8.70 1.62 10.36
CA THR A 189 7.83 0.44 10.38
C THR A 189 6.39 0.83 10.69
N ARG A 190 6.17 1.66 11.72
CA ARG A 190 4.83 2.17 12.04
C ARG A 190 4.26 3.07 10.94
N TRP A 191 5.07 3.94 10.34
CA TRP A 191 4.67 4.81 9.24
C TRP A 191 4.19 4.01 8.03
N CYS A 192 4.96 3.01 7.60
CA CYS A 192 4.67 2.15 6.46
C CYS A 192 3.49 1.17 6.66
N GLN A 193 2.89 1.09 7.86
CA GLN A 193 1.63 0.37 8.07
C GLN A 193 0.41 1.06 7.42
N PHE A 194 0.58 2.30 6.96
CA PHE A 194 -0.47 3.08 6.32
C PHE A 194 -0.12 3.39 4.86
N PRO A 195 -1.10 3.50 3.94
CA PRO A 195 -0.84 3.80 2.54
C PRO A 195 -0.08 5.12 2.32
N ILE A 196 -0.37 6.15 3.12
CA ILE A 196 0.37 7.41 3.12
C ILE A 196 1.86 7.17 3.39
N GLY A 197 2.18 6.34 4.39
CA GLY A 197 3.57 6.07 4.71
C GLY A 197 4.28 5.26 3.64
N GLN A 198 3.60 4.27 3.06
CA GLN A 198 4.15 3.51 1.93
C GLN A 198 4.42 4.39 0.71
N ALA A 199 3.52 5.34 0.42
CA ALA A 199 3.65 6.26 -0.72
C ALA A 199 4.74 7.32 -0.53
N THR A 200 5.07 7.67 0.71
CA THR A 200 5.97 8.79 1.03
C THR A 200 7.34 8.38 1.53
N PHE A 201 7.48 7.16 2.05
CA PHE A 201 8.78 6.66 2.47
C PHE A 201 9.72 6.53 1.28
N THR A 202 10.86 7.22 1.36
CA THR A 202 11.98 7.00 0.45
C THR A 202 13.26 6.82 1.25
N ILE A 203 14.04 5.79 0.89
CA ILE A 203 15.26 5.43 1.62
C ILE A 203 16.22 6.61 1.69
N SER A 204 16.41 7.36 0.60
CA SER A 204 17.32 8.50 0.56
C SER A 204 16.88 9.67 1.42
N THR A 205 15.58 10.01 1.43
CA THR A 205 15.09 11.12 2.24
C THR A 205 15.16 10.76 3.71
N PHE A 206 14.71 9.57 4.11
CA PHE A 206 14.68 9.16 5.50
C PHE A 206 16.09 8.93 6.07
N GLU A 207 17.02 8.38 5.29
CA GLU A 207 18.43 8.25 5.71
C GLU A 207 19.08 9.62 5.92
N TRP A 208 18.78 10.58 5.05
CA TRP A 208 19.21 11.96 5.26
C TRP A 208 18.58 12.59 6.51
N MET A 209 17.27 12.46 6.73
CA MET A 209 16.59 13.00 7.92
C MET A 209 17.21 12.42 9.20
N ALA A 210 17.49 11.12 9.22
CA ALA A 210 18.18 10.45 10.33
C ALA A 210 19.59 11.00 10.58
N SER A 211 20.29 11.42 9.53
CA SER A 211 21.62 12.03 9.64
C SER A 211 21.61 13.41 10.30
N CYS A 212 20.47 14.13 10.28
CA CYS A 212 20.34 15.46 10.87
C CYS A 212 20.23 15.45 12.40
N ARG A 213 19.98 14.28 13.02
CA ARG A 213 19.88 14.10 14.49
C ARG A 213 18.89 15.04 15.19
N ILE A 214 17.85 15.46 14.47
CA ILE A 214 16.68 16.19 15.00
C ILE A 214 15.46 15.28 14.96
N ASP A 215 15.65 14.06 15.47
CA ASP A 215 14.69 12.96 15.38
C ASP A 215 13.32 13.37 15.93
N ASP A 216 13.26 14.03 17.08
CA ASP A 216 12.01 14.44 17.73
C ASP A 216 11.17 15.40 16.88
N PHE A 217 11.81 16.29 16.11
CA PHE A 217 11.11 17.19 15.19
C PHE A 217 10.36 16.38 14.12
N TRP A 218 11.05 15.42 13.49
CA TRP A 218 10.46 14.57 12.47
C TRP A 218 9.41 13.62 13.04
N PHE A 219 9.71 13.02 14.19
CA PHE A 219 8.84 12.04 14.83
C PHE A 219 7.55 12.68 15.33
N SER A 220 7.59 13.91 15.85
CA SER A 220 6.39 14.66 16.23
C SER A 220 5.45 14.87 15.02
N ALA A 221 6.01 15.22 13.86
CA ALA A 221 5.20 15.41 12.65
C ALA A 221 4.61 14.07 12.14
N PHE A 222 5.40 13.00 12.14
CA PHE A 222 4.91 11.67 11.76
C PHE A 222 3.85 11.14 12.73
N ASP A 223 4.06 11.29 14.03
CA ASP A 223 3.14 10.82 15.07
C ASP A 223 1.80 11.56 14.98
N GLN A 224 1.79 12.88 14.73
CA GLN A 224 0.57 13.64 14.47
C GLN A 224 -0.23 13.09 13.29
N VAL A 225 0.43 12.76 12.18
CA VAL A 225 -0.25 12.17 11.02
C VAL A 225 -0.76 10.77 11.35
N ILE A 226 0.08 9.93 11.97
CA ILE A 226 -0.28 8.55 12.35
C ILE A 226 -1.49 8.53 13.28
N GLU A 227 -1.56 9.43 14.25
CA GLU A 227 -2.67 9.53 15.19
C GLU A 227 -4.00 9.76 14.45
N VAL A 228 -4.02 10.76 13.55
CA VAL A 228 -5.22 11.11 12.78
C VAL A 228 -5.64 9.96 11.87
N ILE A 229 -4.71 9.37 11.09
CA ILE A 229 -5.06 8.28 10.18
C ILE A 229 -5.43 6.98 10.91
N SER A 230 -4.87 6.74 12.10
CA SER A 230 -5.25 5.61 12.96
C SER A 230 -6.69 5.79 13.47
N GLN A 231 -7.04 7.00 13.88
CA GLN A 231 -8.40 7.33 14.29
C GLN A 231 -9.39 7.20 13.13
N ILE A 232 -9.01 7.63 11.93
CA ILE A 232 -9.86 7.48 10.74
C ILE A 232 -10.10 6.01 10.43
N ARG A 233 -9.04 5.19 10.42
CA ARG A 233 -9.13 3.74 10.19
C ARG A 233 -10.04 3.08 11.23
N SER A 234 -9.90 3.43 12.51
CA SER A 234 -10.70 2.80 13.58
C SER A 234 -12.16 3.23 13.58
N GLN A 235 -12.46 4.50 13.27
CA GLN A 235 -13.83 5.03 13.29
C GLN A 235 -14.62 4.76 12.01
N PHE A 236 -13.96 4.84 10.85
CA PHE A 236 -14.62 4.80 9.53
C PHE A 236 -14.24 3.57 8.71
N SER A 237 -13.37 2.70 9.23
CA SER A 237 -12.98 1.43 8.57
C SER A 237 -12.39 1.57 7.17
N PHE A 238 -11.69 2.68 6.89
CA PHE A 238 -10.98 2.88 5.62
C PHE A 238 -9.58 3.48 5.83
N ASP A 239 -8.73 3.29 4.82
CA ASP A 239 -7.40 3.88 4.78
C ASP A 239 -7.33 5.12 3.88
N VAL A 240 -6.79 6.21 4.43
CA VAL A 240 -6.57 7.44 3.68
C VAL A 240 -5.39 7.26 2.73
N GLN A 241 -5.61 7.54 1.44
CA GLN A 241 -4.57 7.60 0.41
C GLN A 241 -3.88 8.97 0.41
N LEU A 242 -2.62 9.03 -0.03
CA LEU A 242 -1.84 10.28 -0.07
C LEU A 242 -2.53 11.41 -0.85
N SER A 243 -3.19 11.10 -1.98
CA SER A 243 -3.92 12.10 -2.77
C SER A 243 -5.07 12.74 -2.00
N ASN A 244 -5.82 11.94 -1.22
CA ASN A 244 -6.90 12.43 -0.36
C ASN A 244 -6.33 13.20 0.85
N TRP A 245 -5.22 12.74 1.42
CA TRP A 245 -4.54 13.45 2.51
C TRP A 245 -4.07 14.85 2.08
N ASN A 246 -3.49 14.98 0.89
CA ASN A 246 -3.04 16.28 0.38
C ASN A 246 -4.21 17.28 0.23
N LYS A 247 -5.40 16.80 -0.15
CA LYS A 247 -6.61 17.64 -0.19
C LYS A 247 -7.05 18.09 1.21
N LEU A 248 -6.99 17.20 2.19
CA LEU A 248 -7.27 17.53 3.59
C LEU A 248 -6.23 18.51 4.19
N ALA A 249 -4.96 18.32 3.86
CA ALA A 249 -3.86 19.20 4.28
C ALA A 249 -3.93 20.59 3.63
N GLY A 250 -4.62 20.72 2.49
CA GLY A 250 -4.89 22.00 1.84
C GLY A 250 -5.99 22.84 2.51
N LEU A 251 -6.73 22.29 3.49
CA LEU A 251 -7.71 23.06 4.25
C LEU A 251 -7.01 24.11 5.11
N PRO A 252 -7.61 25.32 5.29
CA PRO A 252 -7.07 26.32 6.19
C PRO A 252 -6.92 25.81 7.63
N GLN A 253 -5.93 26.35 8.34
CA GLN A 253 -5.67 25.97 9.74
C GLN A 253 -6.84 26.32 10.67
N THR A 254 -7.51 27.44 10.40
CA THR A 254 -8.78 27.83 11.00
C THR A 254 -9.84 27.74 9.92
N ARG A 255 -10.32 26.51 9.69
CA ARG A 255 -11.30 26.23 8.65
C ARG A 255 -12.72 26.62 9.08
N SER A 256 -13.46 27.20 8.16
CA SER A 256 -14.89 27.44 8.30
C SER A 256 -15.70 26.22 7.82
N ARG A 257 -17.02 26.28 7.98
CA ARG A 257 -17.91 25.26 7.41
C ARG A 257 -17.81 25.24 5.89
N GLU A 258 -17.71 26.41 5.27
CA GLU A 258 -17.64 26.58 3.81
C GLU A 258 -16.37 25.95 3.24
N ASP A 259 -15.23 26.04 3.95
CA ASP A 259 -13.98 25.39 3.53
C ASP A 259 -14.14 23.86 3.46
N VAL A 260 -14.77 23.27 4.49
CA VAL A 260 -14.99 21.82 4.56
C VAL A 260 -16.04 21.40 3.55
N GLN A 261 -17.13 22.15 3.42
CA GLN A 261 -18.19 21.89 2.44
C GLN A 261 -17.66 22.00 1.01
N GLY A 262 -16.83 23.00 0.70
CA GLY A 262 -16.23 23.17 -0.63
C GLY A 262 -15.36 21.98 -1.05
N LEU A 263 -14.70 21.30 -0.09
CA LEU A 263 -13.94 20.10 -0.37
C LEU A 263 -14.81 18.84 -0.57
N PHE A 264 -15.85 18.66 0.26
CA PHE A 264 -16.65 17.44 0.29
C PHE A 264 -17.88 17.49 -0.64
N PHE A 265 -18.48 18.66 -0.81
CA PHE A 265 -19.72 18.88 -1.56
C PHE A 265 -19.64 20.20 -2.35
N PRO A 266 -18.71 20.31 -3.34
CA PRO A 266 -18.45 21.57 -4.06
C PRO A 266 -19.63 22.07 -4.89
N SER A 267 -20.59 21.19 -5.23
CA SER A 267 -21.77 21.55 -6.03
C SER A 267 -22.96 22.05 -5.19
N LEU A 268 -22.81 22.09 -3.86
CA LEU A 268 -23.85 22.53 -2.95
C LEU A 268 -23.71 24.03 -2.68
N GLU A 269 -24.83 24.75 -2.66
CA GLU A 269 -24.83 26.17 -2.28
C GLU A 269 -24.31 26.33 -0.84
N SER A 270 -23.57 27.41 -0.59
CA SER A 270 -23.09 27.79 0.74
C SER A 270 -24.26 27.81 1.74
N ASP A 271 -24.04 27.28 2.94
CA ASP A 271 -25.02 27.14 4.05
C ASP A 271 -26.13 26.08 3.89
N THR A 272 -26.14 25.30 2.82
CA THR A 272 -27.03 24.12 2.74
C THR A 272 -26.39 22.93 3.45
N ASP A 273 -27.12 22.24 4.32
CA ASP A 273 -26.62 20.99 4.90
C ASP A 273 -26.66 19.86 3.83
N PRO A 274 -25.55 19.12 3.63
CA PRO A 274 -25.51 18.05 2.65
C PRO A 274 -26.46 16.92 3.05
N GLY A 275 -27.36 16.57 2.14
CA GLY A 275 -28.25 15.43 2.27
C GLY A 275 -27.66 14.16 1.65
N PRO A 276 -28.30 13.01 1.85
CA PRO A 276 -27.84 11.72 1.29
C PRO A 276 -27.77 11.69 -0.24
N SER A 277 -28.43 12.63 -0.93
CA SER A 277 -28.40 12.79 -2.39
C SER A 277 -27.37 13.81 -2.89
N SER A 278 -26.59 14.44 -2.00
CA SER A 278 -25.61 15.46 -2.37
C SER A 278 -24.46 14.87 -3.21
N THR A 279 -24.10 15.58 -4.28
CA THR A 279 -23.08 15.12 -5.23
C THR A 279 -21.68 15.21 -4.64
N ARG A 280 -21.00 14.06 -4.51
CA ARG A 280 -19.60 13.96 -4.09
C ARG A 280 -18.61 14.15 -5.25
N PRO A 281 -17.41 14.71 -5.02
CA PRO A 281 -16.32 14.71 -5.98
C PRO A 281 -15.92 13.28 -6.37
N ARG A 282 -15.70 13.02 -7.67
CA ARG A 282 -15.30 11.69 -8.16
C ARG A 282 -13.88 11.30 -7.79
N ASP A 283 -13.07 12.26 -7.38
CA ASP A 283 -11.63 12.13 -7.16
C ASP A 283 -11.23 12.34 -5.69
N PHE A 284 -12.19 12.38 -4.77
CA PHE A 284 -11.94 12.50 -3.33
C PHE A 284 -12.71 11.42 -2.58
N LEU A 285 -11.98 10.55 -1.87
CA LEU A 285 -12.54 9.43 -1.09
C LEU A 285 -13.54 8.57 -1.88
N SER A 286 -13.36 8.40 -3.19
CA SER A 286 -14.33 7.72 -4.07
C SER A 286 -14.58 6.24 -3.74
N ALA A 287 -13.66 5.62 -3.00
CA ALA A 287 -13.72 4.21 -2.62
C ALA A 287 -14.56 3.92 -1.35
N ILE A 288 -15.02 4.94 -0.62
CA ILE A 288 -15.78 4.74 0.62
C ILE A 288 -17.30 4.82 0.36
N SER A 289 -18.08 4.19 1.24
CA SER A 289 -19.55 4.26 1.25
C SER A 289 -20.03 5.67 1.57
N ASP A 290 -21.23 6.02 1.13
CA ASP A 290 -21.78 7.36 1.35
C ASP A 290 -22.03 7.67 2.85
N ASP A 291 -22.35 6.66 3.66
CA ASP A 291 -22.49 6.82 5.12
C ASP A 291 -21.16 7.17 5.79
N ALA A 292 -20.10 6.41 5.46
CA ALA A 292 -18.74 6.70 5.92
C ALA A 292 -18.24 8.06 5.42
N TYR A 293 -18.62 8.46 4.21
CA TYR A 293 -18.28 9.76 3.63
C TYR A 293 -18.91 10.91 4.42
N HIS A 294 -20.22 10.86 4.68
CA HIS A 294 -20.93 11.87 5.48
C HIS A 294 -20.44 11.89 6.93
N SER A 295 -20.21 10.72 7.52
CA SER A 295 -19.67 10.63 8.88
C SER A 295 -18.28 11.25 8.98
N PHE A 296 -17.43 11.03 7.97
CA PHE A 296 -16.10 11.63 7.91
C PHE A 296 -16.15 13.14 7.65
N TYR A 297 -17.07 13.62 6.79
CA TYR A 297 -17.35 15.05 6.62
C TYR A 297 -17.66 15.73 7.97
N ASN A 298 -18.61 15.17 8.73
CA ASN A 298 -18.99 15.68 10.05
C ASN A 298 -17.82 15.65 11.03
N PHE A 299 -17.00 14.60 11.00
CA PHE A 299 -15.79 14.51 11.82
C PHE A 299 -14.77 15.62 11.51
N VAL A 300 -14.56 15.96 10.23
CA VAL A 300 -13.67 17.07 9.86
C VAL A 300 -14.25 18.42 10.27
N LEU A 301 -15.57 18.58 10.13
CA LEU A 301 -16.30 19.79 10.48
C LEU A 301 -16.29 20.07 11.99
N LEU A 302 -16.51 19.03 12.82
CA LEU A 302 -16.57 19.14 14.28
C LEU A 302 -15.21 19.32 14.96
N ALA A 303 -14.10 19.15 14.22
CA ALA A 303 -12.75 19.32 14.73
C ALA A 303 -11.99 20.42 13.98
N PRO A 304 -12.45 21.69 13.99
CA PRO A 304 -11.88 22.76 13.14
C PRO A 304 -10.42 23.08 13.45
N THR A 305 -9.97 22.85 14.68
CA THR A 305 -8.58 23.10 15.12
C THR A 305 -7.62 21.96 14.81
N ARG A 306 -8.13 20.79 14.39
CA ARG A 306 -7.30 19.63 14.08
C ARG A 306 -6.56 19.84 12.77
N ARG A 307 -5.24 19.90 12.85
CA ARG A 307 -4.37 20.11 11.69
C ARG A 307 -4.18 18.81 10.91
N PHE A 308 -4.24 18.92 9.59
CA PHE A 308 -3.75 17.90 8.67
C PHE A 308 -2.35 18.35 8.22
N VAL A 309 -1.31 17.72 8.77
CA VAL A 309 0.07 18.10 8.46
C VAL A 309 0.34 17.93 6.96
N ASP A 310 0.93 18.95 6.34
CA ASP A 310 1.42 18.86 4.97
C ASP A 310 2.70 18.02 4.92
N ILE A 311 2.51 16.73 4.59
CA ILE A 311 3.61 15.75 4.48
C ILE A 311 4.55 16.13 3.34
N GLN A 312 4.05 16.73 2.26
CA GLN A 312 4.90 17.11 1.14
C GLN A 312 5.83 18.26 1.53
N ALA A 313 5.33 19.26 2.26
CA ALA A 313 6.16 20.32 2.81
C ALA A 313 7.22 19.74 3.77
N LEU A 314 6.83 18.82 4.66
CA LEU A 314 7.74 18.16 5.60
C LEU A 314 8.87 17.39 4.88
N LEU A 315 8.54 16.65 3.82
CA LEU A 315 9.51 15.81 3.10
C LEU A 315 10.36 16.60 2.09
N ARG A 316 9.91 17.80 1.71
CA ARG A 316 10.66 18.71 0.83
C ARG A 316 11.68 19.56 1.57
N THR A 317 11.72 19.53 2.91
CA THR A 317 12.74 20.23 3.68
C THR A 317 14.12 19.90 3.12
N THR A 318 14.84 20.93 2.71
CA THR A 318 16.13 20.78 2.04
C THR A 318 17.21 20.39 3.03
N LYS A 319 18.32 19.85 2.50
CA LYS A 319 19.51 19.56 3.31
C LYS A 319 20.05 20.78 4.05
N GLN A 320 19.90 21.97 3.48
CA GLN A 320 20.36 23.22 4.07
C GLN A 320 19.44 23.65 5.21
N GLU A 321 18.13 23.62 4.99
CA GLU A 321 17.13 23.92 6.03
C GLU A 321 17.26 22.95 7.22
N GLY A 322 17.37 21.64 6.98
CA GLY A 322 17.53 20.67 8.06
C GLY A 322 18.82 20.88 8.89
N LYS A 323 19.91 21.32 8.25
CA LYS A 323 21.14 21.71 8.97
C LYS A 323 20.94 22.97 9.81
N LEU A 324 20.30 23.99 9.25
CA LEU A 324 19.98 25.22 9.97
C LEU A 324 19.08 24.92 11.17
N MET A 325 18.05 24.10 11.00
CA MET A 325 17.16 23.66 12.07
C MET A 325 17.92 22.92 13.18
N SER A 326 18.85 22.03 12.82
CA SER A 326 19.71 21.34 13.79
C SER A 326 20.54 22.32 14.62
N ILE A 327 21.14 23.34 13.98
CA ILE A 327 21.90 24.39 14.67
C ILE A 327 21.00 25.21 15.59
N VAL A 328 19.83 25.64 15.11
CA VAL A 328 18.87 26.43 15.89
C VAL A 328 18.37 25.65 17.11
N ILE A 329 17.98 24.39 16.92
CA ILE A 329 17.50 23.52 18.02
C ILE A 329 18.61 23.31 19.06
N ALA A 330 19.84 23.05 18.62
CA ALA A 330 20.98 22.93 19.53
C ALA A 330 21.22 24.22 20.32
N HIS A 331 21.13 25.38 19.67
CA HIS A 331 21.33 26.67 20.32
C HIS A 331 20.22 27.03 21.31
N VAL A 332 18.95 26.82 20.94
CA VAL A 332 17.81 27.02 21.84
C VAL A 332 17.88 26.06 23.02
N GLY A 333 18.31 24.82 22.80
CA GLY A 333 18.56 23.85 23.87
C GLY A 333 19.58 24.34 24.90
N GLN A 334 20.65 25.01 24.45
CA GLN A 334 21.66 25.62 25.33
C GLN A 334 21.12 26.79 26.15
N TRP A 335 20.05 27.46 25.71
CA TRP A 335 19.44 28.57 26.48
C TRP A 335 18.49 28.07 27.56
N MET A 336 17.94 26.87 27.40
CA MET A 336 17.01 26.26 28.34
C MET A 336 17.69 25.39 29.40
N SER A 337 18.98 25.08 29.23
CA SER A 337 19.87 24.46 30.22
C SER A 337 20.56 25.51 31.07
#